data_AF-A0A4V1LFA2-F1
#
_entry.id   AF-A0A4V1LFA2-F1
#
_cell.length_a   1.000
_cell.length_b   1.000
_cell.length_c   1.000
_cell.angle_alpha   90.00
_cell.angle_beta   90.00
_cell.angle_gamma   90.00
#
_symmetry.space_group_name_H-M   'P 1'
#
loop_
_entity.id
_entity.type
_entity.pdbx_description
1 polymer ?
#
loop_
_entity_poly.entity_id
_entity_poly.type
_entity_poly.pdbx_seq_one_letter_code
_entity_poly.pdbx_strand_id
1 'polypeptide(L)'
;MQSNSRWTVALASQYGSSTMKKIPYVMIIVLLIGIAFIVADRASWEFSLIGLDFFMFADYLSVKLAQKSINFIFSILLGVIVSFIVFGLTTLALGLLFKW
;
A
#
# COMPACT_ATOMS: atom_id res chain seq x y z
N MET A 1 24.60 -3.20 -19.46
CA MET A 1 23.18 -2.81 -19.58
C MET A 1 22.34 -3.97 -19.09
N GLN A 2 21.75 -3.87 -17.89
CA GLN A 2 20.74 -4.85 -17.47
C GLN A 2 19.51 -4.64 -18.36
N SER A 3 19.27 -5.57 -19.29
CA SER A 3 18.00 -5.67 -20.00
C SER A 3 16.92 -5.93 -18.94
N ASN A 4 16.22 -4.89 -18.51
CA ASN A 4 15.07 -5.04 -17.62
C ASN A 4 14.12 -6.09 -18.22
N SER A 5 13.68 -7.04 -17.40
CA SER A 5 12.77 -8.09 -17.86
C SER A 5 11.48 -7.48 -18.44
N ARG A 6 10.88 -8.12 -19.45
CA ARG A 6 9.58 -7.69 -20.02
C ARG A 6 8.52 -7.46 -18.94
N TRP A 7 8.55 -8.27 -17.88
CA TRP A 7 7.66 -8.17 -16.73
C TRP A 7 7.92 -6.94 -15.86
N THR A 8 9.18 -6.58 -15.65
CA THR A 8 9.56 -5.34 -14.94
C THR A 8 9.05 -4.11 -15.69
N VAL A 9 9.19 -4.08 -17.02
CA VAL A 9 8.70 -2.97 -17.85
C VAL A 9 7.18 -2.89 -17.82
N ALA A 10 6.49 -4.02 -17.91
CA ALA A 10 5.03 -4.08 -17.82
C ALA A 10 4.51 -3.62 -16.45
N LEU A 11 5.18 -4.01 -15.35
CA LEU A 11 4.82 -3.56 -14.01
C LEU A 11 5.08 -2.06 -13.83
N ALA A 12 6.22 -1.55 -14.33
CA ALA A 12 6.56 -0.13 -14.24
C ALA A 12 5.59 0.77 -15.01
N SER A 13 4.98 0.27 -16.09
CA SER A 13 4.05 1.01 -16.95
C SER A 13 2.58 0.93 -16.51
N GLN A 14 2.25 0.15 -15.47
CA GLN A 14 0.87 0.05 -14.98
C GLN A 14 0.31 1.40 -14.52
N TYR A 15 1.12 2.22 -13.87
CA TYR A 15 0.73 3.54 -13.40
C TYR A 15 1.54 4.64 -14.05
N GLY A 16 0.85 5.58 -14.70
CA GLY A 16 1.43 6.83 -15.14
C GLY A 16 1.86 7.71 -13.96
N SER A 17 2.74 8.69 -14.23
CA SER A 17 3.26 9.61 -13.20
C SER A 17 2.15 10.36 -12.45
N SER A 18 1.07 10.73 -13.14
CA SER A 18 -0.08 11.41 -12.51
C SER A 18 -0.81 10.49 -11.52
N THR A 19 -1.02 9.23 -11.88
CA THR A 19 -1.67 8.23 -11.02
C THR A 19 -0.81 7.92 -9.80
N MET A 20 0.51 7.73 -9.99
CA MET A 20 1.45 7.49 -8.89
C MET A 20 1.46 8.63 -7.86
N LYS A 21 1.26 9.88 -8.28
CA LYS A 21 1.13 11.01 -7.35
C LYS A 21 -0.18 10.99 -6.57
N LYS A 22 -1.26 10.46 -7.15
CA LYS A 22 -2.60 10.44 -6.55
C LYS A 22 -2.80 9.31 -5.55
N ILE A 23 -2.21 8.13 -5.78
CA ILE A 23 -2.41 6.93 -4.94
C ILE A 23 -2.18 7.23 -3.44
N PRO A 24 -1.09 7.90 -3.02
CA PRO A 24 -0.88 8.22 -1.60
C PRO A 24 -2.00 9.07 -0.99
N TYR A 25 -2.60 9.99 -1.75
CA TYR A 25 -3.72 10.78 -1.25
C TYR A 25 -4.99 9.94 -1.08
N VAL A 26 -5.25 9.02 -2.00
CA VAL A 26 -6.37 8.08 -1.89
C VAL A 26 -6.20 7.20 -0.66
N MET A 27 -4.99 6.68 -0.43
CA MET A 27 -4.66 5.88 0.75
C MET A 27 -4.91 6.65 2.06
N ILE A 28 -4.46 7.90 2.14
CA ILE A 28 -4.72 8.76 3.31
C ILE A 28 -6.23 8.94 3.54
N ILE A 29 -7.00 9.14 2.48
CA ILE A 29 -8.47 9.26 2.59
C ILE A 29 -9.09 7.95 3.11
N VAL A 30 -8.66 6.80 2.60
CA VAL A 30 -9.12 5.48 3.07
C VAL A 30 -8.78 5.29 4.55
N LEU A 31 -7.58 5.64 4.99
CA LEU A 31 -7.16 5.59 6.38
C LEU A 31 -8.03 6.47 7.28
N LEU A 32 -8.30 7.71 6.86
CA LEU A 32 -9.16 8.65 7.62
C LEU A 32 -10.60 8.12 7.75
N ILE A 33 -11.14 7.51 6.69
CA ILE A 33 -12.44 6.84 6.73
C ILE A 33 -12.39 5.64 7.70
N GLY A 34 -11.32 4.86 7.68
CA GLY A 34 -11.09 3.77 8.64
C GLY A 34 -11.15 4.26 10.08
N ILE A 35 -10.43 5.34 10.40
CA ILE A 35 -10.45 5.97 11.73
C ILE A 35 -11.86 6.44 12.11
N ALA A 36 -12.62 7.01 11.18
CA ALA A 36 -14.01 7.41 11.45
C ALA A 36 -14.90 6.21 11.81
N PHE A 37 -14.68 5.04 11.20
CA PHE A 37 -15.38 3.82 11.58
C PHE A 37 -14.98 3.29 12.96
N ILE A 38 -13.73 3.45 13.37
CA ILE A 38 -13.29 3.13 14.74
C ILE A 38 -14.07 3.98 15.76
N VAL A 39 -14.14 5.28 15.52
CA VAL A 39 -14.88 6.22 16.38
C VAL A 39 -16.38 5.89 16.44
N ALA A 40 -16.92 5.32 15.36
CA ALA A 40 -18.32 4.88 15.27
C ALA A 40 -18.57 3.44 15.79
N ASP A 41 -17.57 2.80 16.41
CA ASP A 41 -17.65 1.43 16.94
C ASP A 41 -17.97 0.37 15.86
N ARG A 42 -17.46 0.60 14.63
CA ARG A 42 -17.64 -0.27 13.45
C ARG A 42 -16.34 -0.99 13.08
N ALA A 43 -15.85 -1.76 14.05
CA ALA A 43 -14.59 -2.48 14.00
C ALA A 43 -14.33 -3.35 12.75
N SER A 44 -15.35 -4.08 12.29
CA SER A 44 -15.25 -4.96 11.13
C SER A 44 -15.04 -4.20 9.81
N TRP A 45 -15.58 -2.99 9.71
CA TRP A 45 -15.47 -2.12 8.54
C TRP A 45 -14.10 -1.44 8.47
N GLU A 46 -13.56 -1.04 9.62
CA GLU A 46 -12.19 -0.55 9.74
C GLU A 46 -11.20 -1.62 9.25
N PHE A 47 -11.24 -2.84 9.79
CA PHE A 47 -10.27 -3.88 9.42
C PHE A 47 -10.28 -4.17 7.91
N SER A 48 -11.45 -4.09 7.28
CA SER A 48 -11.62 -4.22 5.83
C SER A 48 -10.94 -3.06 5.07
N LEU A 49 -11.07 -1.82 5.55
CA LEU A 49 -10.45 -0.64 4.92
C LEU A 49 -8.94 -0.59 5.11
N ILE A 50 -8.43 -0.97 6.28
CA ILE A 50 -6.99 -1.05 6.51
C ILE A 50 -6.38 -2.17 5.65
N GLY A 51 -7.09 -3.30 5.49
CA GLY A 51 -6.68 -4.35 4.55
C GLY A 51 -6.63 -3.86 3.10
N LEU A 52 -7.61 -3.06 2.67
CA LEU A 52 -7.61 -2.43 1.35
C LEU A 52 -6.41 -1.47 1.19
N ASP A 53 -6.15 -0.65 2.20
CA ASP A 53 -5.02 0.29 2.20
C ASP A 53 -3.67 -0.44 2.14
N PHE A 54 -3.53 -1.58 2.81
CA PHE A 54 -2.37 -2.46 2.71
C PHE A 54 -2.13 -2.94 1.27
N PHE A 55 -3.16 -3.45 0.59
CA PHE A 55 -3.00 -3.93 -0.78
C PHE A 55 -2.67 -2.80 -1.75
N MET A 56 -3.30 -1.64 -1.58
CA MET A 56 -2.97 -0.44 -2.38
C MET A 56 -1.52 0.01 -2.16
N PHE A 57 -1.04 -0.03 -0.91
CA PHE A 57 0.34 0.34 -0.60
C PHE A 57 1.35 -0.64 -1.20
N ALA A 58 1.08 -1.94 -1.08
CA ALA A 58 1.94 -2.99 -1.61
C ALA A 58 2.09 -2.84 -3.12
N ASP A 59 0.97 -2.65 -3.82
CA ASP A 59 0.93 -2.45 -5.26
C ASP A 59 1.64 -1.15 -5.68
N TYR A 60 1.37 -0.04 -5.00
CA TYR A 60 2.06 1.23 -5.22
C TYR A 60 3.58 1.10 -5.08
N LEU A 61 4.05 0.44 -4.02
CA LEU A 61 5.47 0.29 -3.76
C LEU A 61 6.12 -0.65 -4.80
N SER A 62 5.44 -1.73 -5.18
CA SER A 62 5.90 -2.64 -6.23
C SER A 62 6.05 -1.94 -7.58
N VAL A 63 5.09 -1.11 -7.98
CA VAL A 63 5.19 -0.33 -9.22
C VAL A 63 6.30 0.72 -9.11
N LYS A 64 6.43 1.41 -7.97
CA LYS A 64 7.48 2.41 -7.74
C LYS A 64 8.90 1.81 -7.79
N LEU A 65 9.07 0.59 -7.27
CA LEU A 65 10.33 -0.14 -7.32
C LEU A 65 10.63 -0.62 -8.75
N ALA A 66 9.62 -1.10 -9.47
CA ALA A 66 9.76 -1.48 -10.88
C ALA A 66 10.13 -0.28 -11.78
N GLN A 67 9.57 0.92 -11.51
CA GLN A 67 9.94 2.17 -12.18
C GLN A 67 11.41 2.56 -11.94
N LYS A 68 11.99 2.15 -10.82
CA LYS A 68 13.42 2.29 -10.51
C LYS A 68 14.27 1.16 -11.12
N SER A 69 13.73 0.38 -12.04
CA SER A 69 14.41 -0.75 -12.70
C SER A 69 14.79 -1.91 -11.76
N ILE A 70 14.09 -2.06 -10.64
CA ILE A 70 14.25 -3.24 -9.77
C ILE A 70 13.50 -4.41 -10.42
N ASN A 71 14.08 -5.62 -10.34
CA ASN A 71 13.46 -6.83 -10.87
C ASN A 71 12.02 -7.01 -10.35
N PHE A 72 11.12 -7.45 -11.23
CA PHE A 72 9.69 -7.66 -10.94
C PHE A 72 9.46 -8.45 -9.64
N ILE A 73 10.13 -9.60 -9.49
CA ILE A 73 10.00 -10.47 -8.31
C ILE A 73 10.39 -9.73 -7.03
N PHE A 74 11.53 -9.03 -7.04
CA PHE A 74 11.98 -8.26 -5.89
C PHE A 74 11.07 -7.07 -5.59
N SER A 75 10.52 -6.43 -6.62
CA SER A 75 9.60 -5.30 -6.47
C SER A 75 8.31 -5.73 -5.78
N ILE A 76 7.76 -6.89 -6.15
CA ILE A 76 6.59 -7.48 -5.47
C ILE A 76 6.94 -7.87 -4.05
N LEU A 77 8.05 -8.60 -3.86
CA LEU A 77 8.44 -9.09 -2.54
C LEU A 77 8.67 -7.93 -1.56
N LEU A 78 9.43 -6.90 -1.96
CA LEU A 78 9.65 -5.72 -1.15
C LEU A 78 8.37 -4.91 -0.92
N GLY A 79 7.51 -4.79 -1.93
CA GLY A 79 6.21 -4.15 -1.80
C GLY A 79 5.36 -4.77 -0.71
N VAL A 80 5.22 -6.09 -0.74
CA VAL A 80 4.44 -6.86 0.25
C VAL A 80 5.09 -6.80 1.63
N ILE A 81 6.41 -7.02 1.75
CA ILE A 81 7.10 -7.02 3.04
C ILE A 81 7.01 -5.65 3.73
N VAL A 82 7.33 -4.58 3.01
CA VAL A 82 7.27 -3.22 3.57
C VAL A 82 5.83 -2.88 3.96
N SER A 83 4.86 -3.25 3.13
CA SER A 83 3.45 -3.00 3.45
C SER A 83 2.99 -3.80 4.65
N PHE A 84 3.50 -5.02 4.85
CA PHE A 84 3.13 -5.85 5.98
C PHE A 84 3.64 -5.25 7.29
N ILE A 85 4.87 -4.74 7.28
CA ILE A 85 5.46 -4.03 8.42
C ILE A 85 4.65 -2.76 8.72
N VAL A 86 4.35 -1.95 7.70
CA VAL A 86 3.57 -0.71 7.89
C VAL A 86 2.16 -1.01 8.39
N PHE A 87 1.48 -2.00 7.82
CA PHE A 87 0.16 -2.45 8.26
C PHE A 87 0.17 -2.92 9.71
N GLY A 88 1.15 -3.75 10.10
CA GLY A 88 1.29 -4.22 11.48
C GLY A 88 1.50 -3.07 12.46
N LEU A 89 2.37 -2.11 12.12
CA LEU A 89 2.61 -0.91 12.94
C LEU A 89 1.37 -0.01 13.02
N THR A 90 0.67 0.23 11.92
CA THR A 90 -0.56 1.04 11.88
C THR A 90 -1.66 0.38 12.71
N THR A 91 -1.86 -0.93 12.57
CA THR A 91 -2.88 -1.67 13.34
C THR A 91 -2.57 -1.66 14.83
N LEU A 92 -1.31 -1.87 15.21
CA LEU A 92 -0.89 -1.76 16.62
C LEU A 92 -1.07 -0.35 17.17
N ALA A 93 -0.72 0.68 16.40
CA ALA A 93 -0.89 2.07 16.82
C ALA A 93 -2.37 2.43 17.00
N LEU A 94 -3.23 2.01 16.08
CA LEU A 94 -4.68 2.23 16.18
C LEU A 94 -5.28 1.47 17.36
N GLY A 95 -4.91 0.21 17.58
CA GLY A 95 -5.34 -0.57 18.74
C GLY A 95 -4.96 0.08 20.07
N LEU A 96 -3.74 0.60 20.18
CA LEU A 96 -3.28 1.34 21.37
C LEU A 96 -4.01 2.68 21.57
N LEU A 97 -4.28 3.42 20.48
CA LEU A 97 -4.93 4.74 20.54
C LEU A 97 -6.41 4.64 20.91
N PHE A 98 -7.12 3.67 20.34
CA PHE A 98 -8.57 3.52 20.51
C PHE A 98 -8.95 2.48 21.56
N LYS A 99 -7.96 1.89 22.26
CA LYS A 99 -8.17 0.88 23.31
C LYS A 99 -9.10 -0.25 22.86
N TRP A 100 -8.81 -0.81 21.70
CA TRP A 100 -9.36 -2.10 21.29
C TRP A 100 -8.83 -3.23 22.17
#